data_AF-A0A671QJ63-F1
#
_entry.id   AF-A0A671QJ63-F1
#
_cell.length_a   1.000
_cell.length_b   1.000
_cell.length_c   1.000
_cell.angle_alpha   90.00
_cell.angle_beta   90.00
_cell.angle_gamma   90.00
#
_symmetry.space_group_name_H-M   'P 1'
#
loop_
_entity.id
_entity.type
_entity.pdbx_description
1 polymer ?
#
loop_
_entity_poly.entity_id
_entity_poly.type
_entity_poly.pdbx_seq_one_letter_code
_entity_poly.pdbx_strand_id
1 'polypeptide(L)'
;YYYYYVWIGLYRTRSWSDQSNSSFSNWRTGQPDNTGSCTVVSFSDSGKWTDEYCDYIFTLICYSGEQNYTDLANIDNMEEMNRLINKVNGTYNGSAWIGLYYDVNSWRWSLEDNDFYQEGEREIRNWYHEPDNSGGNQLCVYMNYNGKWYDMSCDNTLPFVCYVSNPKRYSL
;
A
#
# COMPACT_ATOMS: atom_id res chain seq x y z
N TYR A 1 -21.04 -25.02 -11.61
CA TYR A 1 -19.62 -24.76 -11.29
C TYR A 1 -19.55 -24.24 -9.86
N TYR A 2 -19.02 -25.04 -8.93
CA TYR A 2 -18.79 -24.56 -7.56
C TYR A 2 -17.57 -23.65 -7.61
N TYR A 3 -17.76 -22.35 -7.35
CA TYR A 3 -16.64 -21.43 -7.20
C TYR A 3 -15.97 -21.74 -5.86
N TYR A 4 -14.74 -22.25 -5.92
CA TYR A 4 -13.95 -22.58 -4.73
C TYR A 4 -13.33 -21.35 -4.07
N TYR A 5 -13.36 -20.20 -4.75
CA TYR A 5 -12.68 -18.97 -4.36
C TYR A 5 -13.59 -17.76 -4.56
N VAL A 6 -13.63 -16.87 -3.59
CA VAL A 6 -14.38 -15.62 -3.65
C VAL A 6 -13.54 -14.46 -3.12
N TRP A 7 -13.59 -13.30 -3.77
CA TRP A 7 -13.02 -12.07 -3.22
C TRP A 7 -13.77 -11.66 -1.96
N ILE A 8 -13.01 -11.29 -0.93
CA ILE A 8 -13.53 -10.60 0.27
C ILE A 8 -13.01 -9.17 0.27
N GLY A 9 -13.68 -8.28 1.01
CA GLY A 9 -13.35 -6.85 1.03
C GLY A 9 -12.05 -6.47 1.74
N LEU A 10 -11.16 -7.41 2.04
CA LEU A 10 -9.87 -7.12 2.67
C LEU A 10 -8.84 -6.84 1.57
N TYR A 11 -8.16 -5.70 1.65
CA TYR A 11 -7.18 -5.25 0.66
C TYR A 11 -6.05 -4.45 1.34
N ARG A 12 -4.95 -4.19 0.64
CA ARG A 12 -3.87 -3.30 1.11
C ARG A 12 -3.46 -2.33 0.01
N THR A 13 -2.84 -1.23 0.43
CA THR A 13 -2.31 -0.18 -0.45
C THR A 13 -0.92 0.24 0.03
N ARG A 14 -0.23 1.06 -0.77
CA ARG A 14 1.03 1.66 -0.32
C ARG A 14 0.78 2.57 0.89
N SER A 15 1.72 2.53 1.84
CA SER A 15 1.71 3.32 3.06
C SER A 15 3.05 4.05 3.19
N TRP A 16 3.02 5.22 3.82
CA TRP A 16 4.23 5.95 4.19
C TRP A 16 4.81 5.39 5.49
N SER A 17 6.13 5.33 5.59
CA SER A 17 6.84 4.77 6.74
C SER A 17 6.64 5.55 8.03
N ASP A 18 6.41 6.86 7.90
CA ASP A 18 6.08 7.75 9.01
C ASP A 18 4.59 7.71 9.41
N GLN A 19 3.81 6.82 8.77
CA GLN A 19 2.36 6.67 8.96
C GLN A 19 1.54 7.90 8.54
N SER A 20 2.14 8.83 7.78
CA SER A 20 1.40 9.95 7.21
C SER A 20 0.31 9.48 6.24
N ASN A 21 -0.80 10.23 6.21
CA ASN A 21 -1.96 9.92 5.38
C ASN A 21 -2.01 10.82 4.13
N SER A 22 -0.95 10.76 3.32
CA SER A 22 -0.86 11.49 2.06
C SER A 22 -1.26 10.62 0.88
N SER A 23 -2.09 11.17 -0.01
CA SER A 23 -2.48 10.57 -1.29
C SER A 23 -1.64 11.06 -2.47
N PHE A 24 -0.65 11.93 -2.22
CA PHE A 24 0.21 12.45 -3.28
C PHE A 24 1.01 11.32 -3.91
N SER A 25 1.08 11.33 -5.24
CA SER A 25 1.95 10.44 -5.97
C SER A 25 2.55 11.09 -7.21
N ASN A 26 3.80 10.74 -7.49
CA ASN A 26 4.52 11.22 -8.67
C ASN A 26 5.08 10.06 -9.50
N TRP A 27 4.27 9.02 -9.72
CA TRP A 27 4.65 7.85 -10.50
C TRP A 27 5.11 8.21 -11.91
N ARG A 28 6.11 7.47 -12.38
CA ARG A 28 6.49 7.45 -13.79
C ARG A 28 5.35 6.82 -14.61
N THR A 29 5.27 7.15 -15.89
CA THR A 29 4.28 6.53 -16.78
C THR A 29 4.45 5.00 -16.79
N GLY A 30 3.38 4.27 -16.50
CA GLY A 30 3.39 2.81 -16.41
C GLY A 30 3.78 2.25 -15.04
N GLN A 31 3.93 3.10 -14.03
CA GLN A 31 4.26 2.73 -12.65
C GLN A 31 3.11 3.14 -11.70
N PRO A 32 2.96 2.50 -10.53
CA PRO A 32 3.70 1.30 -10.12
C PRO A 32 3.32 0.10 -10.99
N ASP A 33 4.29 -0.74 -11.33
CA ASP A 33 4.07 -2.01 -12.03
C ASP A 33 3.91 -3.19 -11.06
N ASN A 34 4.07 -2.93 -9.76
CA ASN A 34 3.93 -3.87 -8.65
C ASN A 34 4.92 -5.02 -8.70
N THR A 35 6.06 -4.86 -9.39
CA THR A 35 7.17 -5.81 -9.31
C THR A 35 7.93 -5.70 -7.99
N GLY A 36 7.83 -4.55 -7.31
CA GLY A 36 8.55 -4.21 -6.09
C GLY A 36 7.65 -3.74 -4.95
N SER A 37 8.13 -3.91 -3.72
CA SER A 37 7.42 -3.44 -2.52
C SER A 37 7.92 -2.09 -2.00
N CYS A 38 9.08 -1.62 -2.44
CA CYS A 38 9.65 -0.36 -2.00
C CYS A 38 9.62 0.69 -3.13
N THR A 39 9.59 1.98 -2.82
CA THR A 39 9.49 3.05 -3.82
C THR A 39 10.79 3.84 -3.90
N VAL A 40 11.31 4.02 -5.10
CA VAL A 40 12.43 4.94 -5.36
C VAL A 40 11.96 6.20 -6.08
N VAL A 41 12.64 7.31 -5.80
CA VAL A 41 12.55 8.56 -6.55
C VAL A 41 13.77 8.69 -7.47
N SER A 42 13.54 9.04 -8.74
CA SER A 42 14.60 9.35 -9.70
C SER A 42 14.84 10.85 -9.79
N PHE A 43 16.05 11.32 -9.47
CA PHE A 43 16.39 12.73 -9.60
C PHE A 43 16.70 13.15 -11.04
N SER A 44 17.13 12.21 -11.87
CA SER A 44 17.32 12.44 -13.30
C SER A 44 15.99 12.52 -14.06
N ASP A 45 14.93 11.88 -13.56
CA ASP A 45 13.58 11.94 -14.13
C ASP A 45 12.66 12.86 -13.33
N SER A 46 13.13 14.07 -12.97
CA SER A 46 12.32 15.11 -12.32
C SER A 46 11.51 14.64 -11.10
N GLY A 47 12.09 13.75 -10.29
CA GLY A 47 11.46 13.20 -9.09
C GLY A 47 10.38 12.15 -9.35
N LYS A 48 10.36 11.52 -10.54
CA LYS A 48 9.41 10.44 -10.86
C LYS A 48 9.69 9.17 -10.07
N TRP A 49 8.64 8.45 -9.72
CA TRP A 49 8.70 7.26 -8.86
C TRP A 49 8.59 5.96 -9.64
N THR A 50 9.33 4.95 -9.19
CA THR A 50 9.18 3.55 -9.60
C THR A 50 9.12 2.67 -8.36
N ASP A 51 8.49 1.51 -8.48
CA ASP A 51 8.55 0.49 -7.44
C ASP A 51 9.59 -0.57 -7.75
N GLU A 52 10.38 -0.93 -6.75
CA GLU A 52 11.58 -1.74 -6.90
C GLU A 52 11.67 -2.77 -5.76
N TYR A 53 12.47 -3.80 -5.96
CA TYR A 53 12.77 -4.77 -4.92
C TYR A 53 13.53 -4.09 -3.77
N CYS A 54 13.08 -4.31 -2.54
CA CYS A 54 13.63 -3.65 -1.36
C CYS A 54 15.10 -4.03 -1.06
N ASP A 55 15.63 -5.09 -1.68
CA ASP A 55 17.02 -5.53 -1.56
C ASP A 55 17.97 -4.83 -2.55
N TYR A 56 17.43 -4.04 -3.48
CA TYR A 56 18.23 -3.24 -4.41
C TYR A 56 18.99 -2.13 -3.67
N ILE A 57 20.24 -1.94 -4.05
CA ILE A 57 21.13 -0.97 -3.43
C ILE A 57 20.89 0.40 -4.08
N PHE A 58 20.05 1.22 -3.43
CA PHE A 58 19.86 2.63 -3.75
C PHE A 58 20.27 3.53 -2.59
N THR A 59 20.48 4.81 -2.88
CA THR A 59 20.73 5.83 -1.86
C THR A 59 19.51 6.00 -0.96
N LEU A 60 19.67 6.19 0.34
CA LEU A 60 18.56 6.46 1.26
C LEU A 60 18.41 7.98 1.44
N ILE A 61 17.17 8.46 1.45
CA ILE A 61 16.86 9.86 1.77
C ILE A 61 15.95 9.89 2.98
N CYS A 62 16.40 10.60 4.00
CA CYS A 62 15.66 10.78 5.25
C CYS A 62 15.06 12.19 5.33
N TYR A 63 13.93 12.31 6.01
CA TYR A 63 13.34 13.58 6.37
C TYR A 63 13.58 13.90 7.87
N SER A 64 13.65 15.19 8.20
CA SER A 64 13.87 15.66 9.56
C SER A 64 12.64 16.43 10.02
N GLY A 65 11.81 15.79 10.85
CA GLY A 65 11.02 16.50 11.86
C GLY A 65 11.96 17.05 12.93
N GLU A 66 11.51 18.01 13.75
CA GLU A 66 12.40 18.92 14.49
C GLU A 66 13.53 18.30 15.34
N GLN A 67 13.57 17.00 15.66
CA GLN A 67 14.79 16.32 16.16
C GLN A 67 14.89 14.85 15.72
N ASN A 68 15.96 14.55 14.94
CA ASN A 68 16.48 13.24 14.48
C ASN A 68 15.86 12.61 13.22
N TYR A 69 16.73 12.05 12.37
CA TYR A 69 16.36 11.20 11.23
C TYR A 69 15.94 9.82 11.75
N THR A 70 14.65 9.59 11.89
CA THR A 70 14.12 8.28 12.28
C THR A 70 13.51 7.52 11.11
N ASP A 71 13.32 8.19 9.96
CA ASP A 71 12.56 7.64 8.85
C ASP A 71 13.04 8.13 7.47
N LEU A 72 12.67 7.39 6.43
CA LEU A 72 12.76 7.79 5.04
C LEU A 72 11.81 8.96 4.74
N ALA A 73 12.13 9.73 3.70
CA ALA A 73 11.35 10.91 3.37
C ALA A 73 9.95 10.57 2.87
N ASN A 74 8.95 11.17 3.51
CA ASN A 74 7.61 11.35 2.95
C ASN A 74 7.58 12.54 2.00
N ILE A 75 6.66 12.50 1.03
CA ILE A 75 6.47 13.59 0.07
C ILE A 75 4.97 13.80 -0.06
N ASP A 76 4.50 14.92 0.47
CA ASP A 76 3.07 15.19 0.59
C ASP A 76 2.55 16.12 -0.50
N ASN A 77 3.45 16.73 -1.27
CA ASN A 77 3.09 17.63 -2.36
C ASN A 77 4.27 17.93 -3.29
N MET A 78 3.98 18.68 -4.36
CA MET A 78 4.98 19.08 -5.36
C MET A 78 5.99 20.10 -4.84
N GLU A 79 5.66 20.88 -3.81
CA GLU A 79 6.61 21.82 -3.21
C GLU A 79 7.74 21.07 -2.50
N GLU A 80 7.40 20.05 -1.69
CA GLU A 80 8.36 19.17 -1.03
C GLU A 80 9.20 18.39 -2.04
N MET A 81 8.57 17.88 -3.10
CA MET A 81 9.28 17.24 -4.20
C MET A 81 10.33 18.19 -4.82
N ASN A 82 9.94 19.42 -5.14
CA ASN A 82 10.84 20.41 -5.71
C ASN A 82 11.96 20.81 -4.73
N ARG A 83 11.65 20.91 -3.43
CA ARG A 83 12.67 21.14 -2.38
C ARG A 83 13.70 20.02 -2.36
N LEU A 84 13.26 18.76 -2.46
CA LEU A 84 14.12 17.58 -2.54
C LEU A 84 15.02 17.63 -3.78
N ILE A 85 14.44 17.82 -4.97
CA ILE A 85 15.17 17.89 -6.24
C ILE A 85 16.21 19.03 -6.19
N ASN A 86 15.81 20.22 -5.75
CA ASN A 86 16.70 21.38 -5.70
C ASN A 86 17.87 21.19 -4.72
N LYS A 87 17.65 20.46 -3.62
CA LYS A 87 18.69 20.19 -2.62
C LYS A 87 19.80 19.28 -3.14
N VAL A 88 19.48 18.34 -4.03
CA VAL A 88 20.43 17.39 -4.62
C VAL A 88 20.86 17.74 -6.04
N ASN A 89 20.26 18.79 -6.62
CA ASN A 89 20.55 19.24 -7.98
C ASN A 89 22.05 19.53 -8.15
N GLY A 90 22.64 18.99 -9.22
CA GLY A 90 24.07 19.14 -9.55
C GLY A 90 25.04 18.32 -8.69
N THR A 91 24.58 17.64 -7.64
CA THR A 91 25.41 16.76 -6.79
C THR A 91 25.06 15.28 -6.92
N TYR A 92 23.82 14.97 -7.25
CA TYR A 92 23.34 13.60 -7.43
C TYR A 92 22.27 13.52 -8.52
N ASN A 93 22.39 12.52 -9.40
CA ASN A 93 21.45 12.29 -10.51
C ASN A 93 20.87 10.85 -10.53
N GLY A 94 21.18 10.06 -9.49
CA GLY A 94 20.72 8.69 -9.35
C GLY A 94 19.30 8.57 -8.80
N SER A 95 18.99 7.37 -8.31
CA SER A 95 17.71 7.07 -7.66
C SER A 95 17.91 6.82 -6.18
N ALA A 96 16.96 7.27 -5.38
CA ALA A 96 16.99 7.08 -3.93
C ALA A 96 15.68 6.52 -3.39
N TRP A 97 15.76 5.75 -2.31
CA TRP A 97 14.60 5.28 -1.56
C TRP A 97 13.86 6.45 -0.90
N ILE A 98 12.53 6.40 -0.99
CA ILE A 98 11.60 7.25 -0.22
C ILE A 98 10.73 6.38 0.69
N GLY A 99 10.01 7.00 1.63
CA GLY A 99 9.25 6.29 2.66
C GLY A 99 7.98 5.58 2.19
N LEU A 100 7.68 5.58 0.88
CA LEU A 100 6.49 4.91 0.36
C LEU A 100 6.78 3.44 0.06
N TYR A 101 5.98 2.52 0.62
CA TYR A 101 6.16 1.09 0.42
C TYR A 101 4.85 0.30 0.61
N TYR A 102 4.82 -0.97 0.19
CA TYR A 102 3.76 -1.91 0.55
C TYR A 102 4.05 -2.52 1.92
N ASP A 103 3.34 -2.07 2.95
CA ASP A 103 3.34 -2.76 4.23
C ASP A 103 2.47 -4.02 4.14
N VAL A 104 3.11 -5.19 4.27
CA VAL A 104 2.48 -6.52 4.23
C VAL A 104 1.45 -6.73 5.33
N ASN A 105 1.49 -5.93 6.40
CA ASN A 105 0.57 -6.03 7.52
C ASN A 105 -0.55 -4.96 7.50
N SER A 106 -0.50 -3.99 6.58
CA SER A 106 -1.40 -2.83 6.51
C SER A 106 -2.78 -3.10 5.86
N TRP A 107 -3.42 -4.21 6.21
CA TRP A 107 -4.70 -4.61 5.62
C TRP A 107 -5.88 -3.76 6.10
N ARG A 108 -6.74 -3.38 5.15
CA ARG A 108 -7.92 -2.53 5.35
C ARG A 108 -9.15 -3.22 4.78
N TRP A 109 -10.29 -3.07 5.44
CA TRP A 109 -11.57 -3.50 4.89
C TRP A 109 -12.14 -2.42 3.96
N SER A 110 -12.79 -2.85 2.88
CA SER A 110 -13.41 -1.99 1.86
C SER A 110 -14.66 -1.27 2.37
N LEU A 111 -15.23 -1.72 3.48
CA LEU A 111 -16.33 -1.03 4.16
C LEU A 111 -15.74 -0.09 5.21
N GLU A 112 -15.86 1.21 4.95
CA GLU A 112 -15.28 2.25 5.80
C GLU A 112 -16.10 2.54 7.07
N ASP A 113 -17.36 2.12 7.12
CA ASP A 113 -18.27 2.40 8.23
C ASP A 113 -17.73 1.81 9.56
N ASN A 114 -17.35 2.69 10.48
CA ASN A 114 -16.84 2.32 11.81
C ASN A 114 -17.94 1.71 12.69
N ASP A 115 -19.19 2.16 12.53
CA ASP A 115 -20.33 1.71 13.34
C ASP A 115 -20.87 0.35 12.89
N PHE A 116 -20.33 -0.18 11.80
CA PHE A 116 -20.65 -1.52 11.31
C PHE A 116 -19.97 -2.61 12.14
N TYR A 117 -18.69 -2.41 12.46
CA TYR A 117 -17.86 -3.43 13.09
C TYR A 117 -18.00 -3.36 14.60
N GLN A 118 -18.16 -4.51 15.24
CA GLN A 118 -17.98 -4.62 16.68
C GLN A 118 -16.49 -4.55 17.03
N GLU A 119 -16.20 -4.28 18.30
CA GLU A 119 -14.83 -4.24 18.82
C GLU A 119 -14.09 -5.55 18.48
N GLY A 120 -12.93 -5.44 17.82
CA GLY A 120 -12.10 -6.57 17.44
C GLY A 120 -12.43 -7.22 16.10
N GLU A 121 -13.56 -6.90 15.45
CA GLU A 121 -13.95 -7.54 14.19
C GLU A 121 -13.09 -7.11 13.00
N ARG A 122 -12.53 -5.90 13.02
CA ARG A 122 -11.67 -5.38 11.94
C ARG A 122 -10.31 -6.04 11.92
N GLU A 123 -9.86 -6.55 13.06
CA GLU A 123 -8.56 -7.16 13.29
C GLU A 123 -8.56 -8.67 13.01
N ILE A 124 -9.73 -9.29 12.78
CA ILE A 124 -9.82 -10.72 12.48
C ILE A 124 -9.01 -11.02 11.22
N ARG A 125 -8.14 -12.02 11.32
CA ARG A 125 -7.33 -12.56 10.23
C ARG A 125 -7.45 -14.08 10.21
N ASN A 126 -7.96 -14.66 9.12
CA ASN A 126 -8.06 -16.12 8.94
C ASN A 126 -7.11 -16.63 7.85
N TRP A 127 -5.89 -16.08 7.83
CA TRP A 127 -4.83 -16.49 6.92
C TRP A 127 -4.47 -17.97 7.03
N TYR A 128 -3.93 -18.53 5.95
CA TYR A 128 -3.32 -19.86 5.95
C TYR A 128 -1.97 -19.83 5.24
N HIS A 129 -0.88 -19.74 6.02
CA HIS A 129 0.48 -19.54 5.51
C HIS A 129 0.69 -18.26 4.68
N GLU A 130 -0.13 -17.24 4.95
CA GLU A 130 -0.24 -15.98 4.21
C GLU A 130 -0.32 -14.80 5.21
N PRO A 131 -0.21 -13.54 4.75
CA PRO A 131 0.11 -13.11 3.39
C PRO A 131 1.61 -13.16 3.09
N ASP A 132 1.97 -13.66 1.90
CA ASP A 132 3.37 -13.77 1.46
C ASP A 132 3.78 -12.66 0.47
N ASN A 133 2.83 -11.93 -0.11
CA ASN A 133 3.09 -10.92 -1.14
C ASN A 133 3.97 -11.42 -2.30
N SER A 134 3.80 -12.66 -2.72
CA SER A 134 4.45 -13.27 -3.87
C SER A 134 4.48 -12.33 -5.08
N GLY A 135 5.68 -12.02 -5.56
CA GLY A 135 5.88 -11.14 -6.71
C GLY A 135 5.57 -9.65 -6.48
N GLY A 136 5.30 -9.21 -5.24
CA GLY A 136 5.12 -7.80 -4.89
C GLY A 136 3.75 -7.20 -5.20
N ASN A 137 2.80 -8.00 -5.74
CA ASN A 137 1.55 -7.50 -6.30
C ASN A 137 0.27 -8.12 -5.72
N GLN A 138 0.35 -8.89 -4.62
CA GLN A 138 -0.83 -9.55 -4.05
C GLN A 138 -1.58 -8.64 -3.07
N LEU A 139 -2.31 -7.67 -3.61
CA LEU A 139 -2.91 -6.59 -2.82
C LEU A 139 -4.36 -6.87 -2.38
N CYS A 140 -4.98 -7.93 -2.90
CA CYS A 140 -6.37 -8.30 -2.63
C CYS A 140 -6.45 -9.68 -1.96
N VAL A 141 -7.54 -9.94 -1.22
CA VAL A 141 -7.70 -11.18 -0.46
C VAL A 141 -8.88 -11.99 -0.96
N TYR A 142 -8.64 -13.25 -1.29
CA TYR A 142 -9.71 -14.20 -1.56
C TYR A 142 -9.84 -15.22 -0.42
N MET A 143 -11.06 -15.71 -0.25
CA MET A 143 -11.40 -16.78 0.67
C MET A 143 -11.62 -18.08 -0.10
N ASN A 144 -10.98 -19.16 0.34
CA ASN A 144 -11.15 -20.50 -0.20
C ASN A 144 -12.35 -21.21 0.44
N TYR A 145 -12.79 -22.35 -0.11
CA TYR A 145 -13.97 -23.12 0.34
C TYR A 145 -13.93 -23.58 1.80
N ASN A 146 -12.75 -23.62 2.42
CA ASN A 146 -12.54 -23.94 3.83
C ASN A 146 -12.53 -22.70 4.75
N GLY A 147 -12.86 -21.52 4.21
CA GLY A 147 -12.89 -20.25 4.91
C GLY A 147 -11.53 -19.58 5.10
N LYS A 148 -10.43 -20.20 4.65
CA LYS A 148 -9.07 -19.65 4.79
C LYS A 148 -8.78 -18.57 3.76
N TRP A 149 -7.98 -17.60 4.17
CA TRP A 149 -7.66 -16.40 3.40
C TRP A 149 -6.27 -16.49 2.79
N TYR A 150 -6.15 -15.94 1.59
CA TYR A 150 -4.93 -15.89 0.80
C TYR A 150 -4.90 -14.55 0.07
N ASP A 151 -3.72 -13.96 -0.09
CA ASP A 151 -3.54 -12.78 -0.93
C ASP A 151 -3.27 -13.17 -2.39
N MET A 152 -3.74 -12.32 -3.30
CA MET A 152 -3.64 -12.52 -4.74
C MET A 152 -3.64 -11.15 -5.42
N SER A 153 -3.06 -11.08 -6.63
CA SER A 153 -3.17 -9.87 -7.45
C SER A 153 -4.63 -9.55 -7.72
N CYS A 154 -4.99 -8.28 -7.50
CA CYS A 154 -6.33 -7.74 -7.70
C CYS A 154 -6.82 -7.84 -9.15
N ASP A 155 -5.92 -8.06 -10.12
CA ASP A 155 -6.26 -8.19 -11.54
C ASP A 155 -6.91 -9.54 -11.87
N ASN A 156 -6.91 -10.50 -10.93
CA ASN A 156 -7.54 -11.79 -11.11
C ASN A 156 -9.08 -11.68 -11.11
N THR A 157 -9.70 -12.37 -12.07
CA THR A 157 -11.16 -12.39 -12.18
C THR A 157 -11.76 -13.49 -11.29
N LEU A 158 -12.26 -13.11 -10.11
CA LEU A 158 -13.01 -13.99 -9.21
C LEU A 158 -14.39 -13.38 -8.88
N PRO A 159 -15.40 -14.21 -8.55
CA PRO A 159 -16.63 -13.70 -7.95
C PRO A 159 -16.34 -13.03 -6.59
N PHE A 160 -17.15 -12.06 -6.20
CA PHE A 160 -16.99 -11.33 -4.94
C PHE A 160 -18.22 -11.50 -4.04
N VAL A 161 -18.02 -11.37 -2.74
CA VAL A 161 -19.09 -11.39 -1.74
C VAL A 161 -19.55 -9.96 -1.44
N CYS A 162 -20.84 -9.70 -1.58
CA CYS A 162 -21.46 -8.47 -1.12
C CYS A 162 -22.11 -8.66 0.25
N TYR A 163 -22.01 -7.65 1.10
CA TYR A 163 -22.84 -7.52 2.28
C TYR A 163 -23.96 -6.50 2.03
N VAL A 164 -25.20 -6.83 2.38
CA VAL A 164 -26.31 -5.89 2.35
C VAL A 164 -26.71 -5.60 3.79
N SER A 165 -26.50 -4.37 4.24
CA SER A 165 -27.02 -3.93 5.53
C SER A 165 -28.53 -3.81 5.44
N ASN A 166 -29.26 -4.54 6.30
CA ASN A 166 -30.66 -4.22 6.52
C ASN A 166 -30.72 -2.85 7.20
N PRO A 167 -31.52 -1.88 6.71
CA PRO A 167 -31.64 -0.59 7.37
C PRO A 167 -32.05 -0.83 8.82
N LYS A 168 -31.23 -0.33 9.76
CA LYS A 168 -31.50 -0.40 11.21
C LYS A 168 -32.95 0.07 11.41
N ARG A 169 -33.87 -0.86 11.71
CA ARG A 169 -35.22 -0.51 12.15
C ARG A 169 -35.06 0.07 13.55
N TYR A 170 -34.94 1.39 13.62
CA TYR A 170 -35.21 2.10 14.87
C TYR A 170 -36.70 1.91 15.18
N SER A 171 -37.01 1.00 16.09
CA SER A 171 -38.27 1.08 16.83
C SER A 171 -38.14 2.24 17.80
N LEU A 172 -38.99 3.25 17.62
CA LEU A 172 -39.22 4.34 18.58
C LEU A 172 -39.63 3.78 19.95
#